data_AF-A0A3A9B0K0-F1
#
_entry.id   AF-A0A3A9B0K0-F1
#
_cell.length_a   1.000
_cell.length_b   1.000
_cell.length_c   1.000
_cell.angle_alpha   90.00
_cell.angle_beta   90.00
_cell.angle_gamma   90.00
#
_symmetry.space_group_name_H-M   'P 1'
#
loop_
_entity.id
_entity.type
_entity.pdbx_description
1 polymer ?
#
loop_
_entity_poly.entity_id
_entity_poly.type
_entity_poly.pdbx_seq_one_letter_code
_entity_poly.pdbx_strand_id
1 'polypeptide(L)'
;MERINALLEKPCFIMDYLPEQVEPDNGGQFFDVEYYLLNSDKHAGLKDRFVAIILKLMCYYHVSILWNGWADRPSPKMIEEAVCEIMGNHSGTLNVLFVEEDALLVFDWDCLNLSVYNPSDKAQSIMERIAFSEGLFWRKAEV
;
A
#
# COMPACT_ATOMS: atom_id res chain seq x y z
N MET A 1 4.69 -13.42 -12.10
CA MET A 1 3.49 -14.06 -11.53
C MET A 1 3.86 -15.02 -10.42
N GLU A 2 4.63 -16.08 -10.67
CA GLU A 2 4.99 -17.07 -9.62
C GLU A 2 5.61 -16.45 -8.37
N ARG A 3 6.55 -15.49 -8.51
CA ARG A 3 7.16 -14.80 -7.36
C ARG A 3 6.16 -13.98 -6.55
N ILE A 4 5.26 -13.25 -7.20
CA ILE A 4 4.22 -12.46 -6.52
C ILE A 4 3.32 -13.42 -5.73
N ASN A 5 2.83 -14.48 -6.37
CA ASN A 5 1.96 -15.47 -5.73
C ASN A 5 2.63 -16.11 -4.49
N ALA A 6 3.91 -16.45 -4.59
CA ALA A 6 4.67 -17.00 -3.47
C ALA A 6 4.84 -16.00 -2.31
N LEU A 7 4.89 -14.70 -2.59
CA LEU A 7 4.97 -13.65 -1.57
C LEU A 7 3.61 -13.38 -0.92
N LEU A 8 2.51 -13.47 -1.66
CA LEU A 8 1.15 -13.29 -1.12
C LEU A 8 0.80 -14.33 -0.04
N GLU A 9 1.47 -15.48 -0.01
CA GLU A 9 1.31 -16.51 1.02
C GLU A 9 2.18 -16.27 2.28
N LYS A 10 2.99 -15.20 2.30
CA LYS A 10 3.88 -14.87 3.41
C LYS A 10 3.19 -13.97 4.45
N PRO A 11 3.79 -13.79 5.64
CA PRO A 11 3.26 -12.85 6.62
C PRO A 11 3.01 -11.47 6.01
N CYS A 12 1.82 -10.93 6.26
CA CYS A 12 1.37 -9.65 5.78
C CYS A 12 1.37 -8.61 6.92
N PHE A 13 1.79 -7.41 6.58
CA PHE A 13 1.72 -6.21 7.40
C PHE A 13 0.98 -5.13 6.63
N ILE A 14 0.41 -4.16 7.33
CA ILE A 14 -0.49 -3.18 6.76
C ILE A 14 -0.03 -1.79 7.18
N MET A 15 0.12 -0.91 6.19
CA MET A 15 0.20 0.54 6.38
C MET A 15 -1.21 1.10 6.33
N ASP A 16 -1.84 1.31 7.48
CA ASP A 16 -3.28 1.48 7.61
C ASP A 16 -3.68 2.90 8.03
N TYR A 17 -4.86 3.35 7.62
CA TYR A 17 -5.48 4.56 8.13
C TYR A 17 -5.77 4.48 9.63
N LEU A 18 -6.07 3.28 10.16
CA LEU A 18 -6.39 3.04 11.57
C LEU A 18 -5.30 2.22 12.27
N PRO A 19 -5.05 2.45 13.58
CA PRO A 19 -4.02 1.74 14.32
C PRO A 19 -4.34 0.26 14.55
N GLU A 20 -5.63 -0.10 14.55
CA GLU A 20 -6.13 -1.43 14.86
C GLU A 20 -7.25 -1.78 13.88
N GLN A 21 -7.45 -3.08 13.66
CA GLN A 21 -8.55 -3.56 12.83
C GLN A 21 -9.89 -3.27 13.51
N VAL A 22 -10.84 -2.75 12.73
CA VAL A 22 -12.19 -2.49 13.23
C VAL A 22 -13.01 -3.77 13.12
N GLU A 23 -13.53 -4.25 14.25
CA GLU A 23 -14.49 -5.34 14.28
C GLU A 23 -15.78 -4.97 13.53
N PRO A 24 -16.37 -5.89 12.74
CA PRO A 24 -17.58 -5.61 11.95
C PRO A 24 -18.75 -5.04 12.77
N ASP A 25 -18.89 -5.47 14.03
CA ASP A 25 -19.98 -5.10 14.92
C ASP A 25 -19.53 -4.15 16.06
N ASN A 26 -18.48 -3.34 15.86
CA ASN A 26 -17.94 -2.49 16.93
C ASN A 26 -18.86 -1.31 17.35
N GLY A 27 -20.01 -1.12 16.69
CA GLY A 27 -20.98 -0.06 16.96
C GLY A 27 -20.54 1.35 16.51
N GLY A 28 -19.39 1.46 15.85
CA GLY A 28 -18.87 2.67 15.25
C GLY A 28 -19.34 2.89 13.81
N GLN A 29 -18.71 3.84 13.14
CA GLN A 29 -19.12 4.31 11.80
C GLN A 29 -18.05 4.03 10.73
N PHE A 30 -17.27 2.97 10.90
CA PHE A 30 -16.11 2.68 10.03
C PHE A 30 -16.49 2.64 8.55
N PHE A 31 -17.51 1.86 8.18
CA PHE A 31 -17.93 1.73 6.78
C PHE A 31 -18.45 3.05 6.18
N ASP A 32 -19.17 3.86 6.95
CA ASP A 32 -19.62 5.19 6.49
C ASP A 32 -18.43 6.13 6.24
N VAL A 33 -17.43 6.09 7.14
CA VAL A 33 -16.19 6.89 7.03
C VAL A 33 -15.35 6.42 5.84
N GLU A 34 -15.16 5.11 5.69
CA GLU A 34 -14.43 4.51 4.57
C GLU A 34 -15.08 4.87 3.23
N TYR A 35 -16.40 4.69 3.12
CA TYR A 35 -17.14 5.07 1.93
C TYR A 35 -16.95 6.56 1.62
N TYR A 36 -17.07 7.45 2.62
CA TYR A 36 -16.88 8.88 2.44
C TYR A 36 -15.45 9.23 2.00
N LEU A 37 -14.43 8.60 2.57
CA LEU A 37 -13.03 8.85 2.23
C LEU A 37 -12.72 8.42 0.79
N LEU A 38 -13.22 7.26 0.36
CA LEU A 38 -12.97 6.72 -0.98
C LEU A 38 -13.81 7.39 -2.07
N ASN A 39 -15.02 7.87 -1.77
CA ASN A 39 -15.98 8.36 -2.77
C ASN A 39 -16.23 9.88 -2.73
N SER A 40 -15.41 10.64 -2.00
CA SER A 40 -15.46 12.12 -1.99
C SER A 40 -14.12 12.72 -2.40
N ASP A 41 -14.03 14.06 -2.49
CA ASP A 41 -12.77 14.78 -2.75
C ASP A 41 -11.64 14.45 -1.75
N LYS A 42 -11.95 13.78 -0.63
CA LYS A 42 -10.96 13.30 0.34
C LYS A 42 -10.03 12.21 -0.21
N HIS A 43 -10.45 11.46 -1.25
CA HIS A 43 -9.60 10.43 -1.85
C HIS A 43 -8.28 11.00 -2.39
N ALA A 44 -8.27 12.27 -2.82
CA ALA A 44 -7.04 12.95 -3.28
C ALA A 44 -5.96 13.02 -2.18
N GLY A 45 -6.36 13.25 -0.93
CA GLY A 45 -5.42 13.26 0.19
C GLY A 45 -4.87 11.88 0.55
N LEU A 46 -5.63 10.81 0.32
CA LEU A 46 -5.16 9.42 0.48
C LEU A 46 -4.19 9.04 -0.63
N LYS A 47 -4.54 9.39 -1.87
CA LYS A 47 -3.71 9.22 -3.05
C LYS A 47 -2.31 9.80 -2.85
N ASP A 48 -2.23 11.06 -2.41
CA ASP A 48 -0.95 11.75 -2.22
C ASP A 48 -0.08 11.06 -1.17
N ARG A 49 -0.68 10.52 -0.09
CA ARG A 49 0.03 9.74 0.93
C ARG A 49 0.59 8.43 0.36
N PHE A 50 -0.21 7.66 -0.37
CA PHE A 50 0.26 6.40 -0.97
C PHE A 50 1.39 6.62 -1.97
N VAL A 51 1.29 7.66 -2.81
CA VAL A 51 2.38 8.06 -3.69
C VAL A 51 3.62 8.41 -2.87
N ALA A 52 3.50 9.25 -1.84
CA ALA A 52 4.63 9.65 -1.00
C ALA A 52 5.33 8.46 -0.33
N ILE A 53 4.57 7.48 0.17
CA ILE A 53 5.10 6.23 0.73
C ILE A 53 5.96 5.50 -0.30
N ILE A 54 5.42 5.22 -1.48
CA ILE A 54 6.13 4.45 -2.52
C ILE A 54 7.38 5.20 -2.98
N LEU A 55 7.31 6.52 -3.17
CA LEU A 55 8.46 7.35 -3.53
C LEU A 55 9.56 7.34 -2.46
N LYS A 56 9.19 7.38 -1.17
CA LYS A 56 10.16 7.23 -0.08
C LYS A 56 10.81 5.86 -0.09
N LEU A 57 10.04 4.78 -0.33
CA LEU A 57 10.58 3.42 -0.39
C LEU A 57 11.53 3.22 -1.57
N MET A 58 11.25 3.84 -2.73
CA MET A 58 12.16 3.87 -3.88
C MET A 58 13.52 4.50 -3.58
N CYS A 59 13.63 5.32 -2.53
CA CYS A 59 14.92 5.90 -2.10
C CYS A 59 15.79 4.90 -1.31
N TYR A 60 15.19 3.85 -0.74
CA TYR A 60 15.88 2.85 0.08
C TYR A 60 16.08 1.51 -0.64
N TYR A 61 15.19 1.18 -1.58
CA TYR A 61 15.12 -0.14 -2.20
C TYR A 61 15.12 -0.05 -3.72
N HIS A 62 15.67 -1.08 -4.36
CA HIS A 62 15.47 -1.28 -5.79
C HIS A 62 14.09 -1.90 -6.00
N VAL A 63 13.28 -1.16 -6.77
CA VAL A 63 11.87 -1.43 -6.99
C VAL A 63 11.63 -1.84 -8.43
N SER A 64 10.84 -2.90 -8.61
CA SER A 64 10.15 -3.19 -9.87
C SER A 64 8.64 -3.19 -9.62
N ILE A 65 7.83 -2.74 -10.58
CA ILE A 65 6.37 -2.71 -10.44
C ILE A 65 5.67 -3.58 -11.48
N LEU A 66 4.48 -4.05 -11.12
CA LEU A 66 3.51 -4.64 -12.04
C LEU A 66 2.19 -3.85 -11.94
N TRP A 67 1.87 -3.15 -13.03
CA TRP A 67 0.64 -2.38 -13.20
C TRP A 67 0.08 -2.63 -14.61
N ASN A 68 0.59 -1.94 -15.64
CA ASN A 68 0.27 -2.17 -17.06
C ASN A 68 1.33 -3.05 -17.77
N GLY A 69 1.85 -4.02 -17.02
CA GLY A 69 3.06 -4.77 -17.35
C GLY A 69 4.18 -4.48 -16.36
N TRP A 70 5.29 -5.19 -16.54
CA TRP A 70 6.46 -5.05 -15.68
C TRP A 70 7.29 -3.83 -16.06
N ALA A 71 7.65 -3.04 -15.05
CA ALA A 71 8.64 -1.97 -15.19
C ALA A 71 9.69 -2.10 -14.08
N ASP A 72 10.95 -2.23 -14.47
CA ASP A 72 12.08 -2.18 -13.55
C ASP A 72 12.52 -0.73 -13.31
N ARG A 73 12.81 -0.37 -12.06
CA ARG A 73 13.20 1.00 -11.66
C ARG A 73 12.25 2.06 -12.25
N PRO A 74 10.94 2.02 -11.92
CA PRO A 74 9.98 2.97 -12.47
C PRO A 74 10.36 4.41 -12.12
N SER A 75 9.98 5.35 -12.97
CA SER A 75 10.13 6.76 -12.64
C SER A 75 9.13 7.17 -11.55
N PRO A 76 9.43 8.21 -10.74
CA PRO A 76 8.45 8.76 -9.79
C PRO A 76 7.09 9.09 -10.42
N LYS A 77 7.11 9.64 -11.65
CA LYS A 77 5.89 9.98 -12.40
C LYS A 77 5.03 8.76 -12.71
N MET A 78 5.66 7.62 -13.03
CA MET A 78 4.96 6.38 -13.33
C MET A 78 4.21 5.84 -12.10
N ILE A 79 4.76 6.02 -10.90
CA ILE A 79 4.07 5.67 -9.66
C ILE A 79 2.84 6.54 -9.46
N GLU A 80 2.99 7.86 -9.64
CA GLU A 80 1.88 8.79 -9.53
C GLU A 80 0.76 8.47 -10.55
N GLU A 81 1.12 8.21 -11.80
CA GLU A 81 0.19 7.81 -12.87
C GLU A 81 -0.55 6.50 -12.50
N ALA A 82 0.17 5.48 -12.01
CA ALA A 82 -0.42 4.21 -11.62
C ALA A 82 -1.45 4.36 -10.48
N VAL A 83 -1.08 5.07 -9.41
CA VAL A 83 -1.98 5.29 -8.28
C VAL A 83 -3.16 6.16 -8.69
N CYS A 84 -2.95 7.21 -9.49
CA CYS A 84 -4.03 8.06 -10.02
C CYS A 84 -5.02 7.26 -10.86
N GLU A 85 -4.54 6.40 -11.77
CA GLU A 85 -5.41 5.62 -12.64
C GLU A 85 -6.24 4.60 -11.84
N ILE A 86 -5.60 3.88 -10.91
CA ILE A 86 -6.27 2.87 -10.09
C ILE A 86 -7.35 3.50 -9.22
N MET A 87 -7.04 4.60 -8.53
CA MET A 87 -8.01 5.32 -7.70
C MET A 87 -9.10 5.98 -8.54
N GLY A 88 -8.77 6.56 -9.70
CA GLY A 88 -9.74 7.25 -10.56
C GLY A 88 -10.69 6.31 -11.30
N ASN A 89 -10.21 5.11 -11.67
CA ASN A 89 -11.03 4.09 -12.33
C ASN A 89 -11.79 3.20 -11.32
N HIS A 90 -11.55 3.37 -10.02
CA HIS A 90 -12.10 2.52 -8.96
C HIS A 90 -11.85 1.03 -9.29
N SER A 91 -10.66 0.71 -9.82
CA SER A 91 -10.31 -0.64 -10.23
C SER A 91 -8.81 -0.81 -10.44
N GLY A 92 -8.34 -2.04 -10.27
CA GLY A 92 -6.96 -2.43 -10.51
C GLY A 92 -6.12 -2.49 -9.24
N THR A 93 -4.89 -2.96 -9.44
CA THR A 93 -3.91 -3.24 -8.39
C THR A 93 -2.54 -2.79 -8.87
N LEU A 94 -1.77 -2.14 -7.99
CA LEU A 94 -0.35 -1.89 -8.20
C LEU A 94 0.44 -2.81 -7.29
N ASN A 95 1.26 -3.68 -7.89
CA ASN A 95 2.21 -4.51 -7.18
C ASN A 95 3.60 -3.85 -7.24
N VAL A 96 4.24 -3.68 -6.09
CA VAL A 96 5.56 -3.07 -5.94
C VAL A 96 6.49 -4.07 -5.29
N LEU A 97 7.42 -4.62 -6.08
CA LEU A 97 8.39 -5.62 -5.64
C LEU A 97 9.69 -4.93 -5.19
N PHE A 98 10.12 -5.20 -3.96
CA PHE A 98 11.45 -4.84 -3.45
C PHE A 98 12.40 -6.00 -3.74
N VAL A 99 13.19 -5.87 -4.80
CA VAL A 99 13.82 -7.01 -5.49
C VAL A 99 14.78 -7.80 -4.60
N GLU A 100 15.65 -7.10 -3.85
CA GLU A 100 16.65 -7.71 -2.96
C GLU A 100 16.09 -8.07 -1.59
N GLU A 101 15.09 -7.33 -1.09
CA GLU A 101 14.42 -7.63 0.19
C GLU A 101 13.47 -8.82 0.09
N ASP A 102 13.14 -9.25 -1.14
CA ASP A 102 12.14 -10.27 -1.43
C ASP A 102 10.81 -9.99 -0.71
N ALA A 103 10.35 -8.75 -0.81
CA ALA A 103 9.13 -8.26 -0.21
C ALA A 103 8.24 -7.60 -1.27
N LEU A 104 6.93 -7.63 -1.02
CA LEU A 104 5.92 -7.12 -1.96
C LEU A 104 5.02 -6.12 -1.24
N LEU A 105 4.87 -4.92 -1.79
CA LEU A 105 3.81 -4.00 -1.42
C LEU A 105 2.68 -4.07 -2.46
N VAL A 106 1.45 -4.15 -2.00
CA VAL A 106 0.24 -4.21 -2.81
C VAL A 106 -0.65 -3.01 -2.46
N PHE A 107 -1.07 -2.31 -3.50
CA PHE A 107 -2.05 -1.24 -3.44
C PHE A 107 -3.28 -1.64 -4.27
N ASP A 108 -4.44 -1.68 -3.62
CA ASP A 108 -5.74 -1.93 -4.23
C ASP A 108 -6.65 -0.70 -4.04
N TRP A 109 -7.51 -0.44 -5.03
CA TRP A 109 -8.33 0.77 -5.08
C TRP A 109 -9.36 0.90 -3.94
N ASP A 110 -9.85 -0.24 -3.43
CA ASP A 110 -10.95 -0.32 -2.45
C ASP A 110 -10.47 -0.28 -1.00
N CYS A 111 -9.18 -0.04 -0.77
CA CYS A 111 -8.56 -0.11 0.54
C CYS A 111 -8.06 1.25 1.03
N LEU A 112 -8.28 1.54 2.32
CA LEU A 112 -7.65 2.66 3.03
C LEU A 112 -6.21 2.37 3.48
N ASN A 113 -5.59 1.32 2.92
CA ASN A 113 -4.30 0.83 3.39
C ASN A 113 -3.42 0.31 2.24
N LEU A 114 -2.15 0.06 2.55
CA LEU A 114 -1.22 -0.68 1.71
C LEU A 114 -0.84 -1.98 2.42
N SER A 115 -0.89 -3.09 1.69
CA SER A 115 -0.46 -4.39 2.21
C SER A 115 1.01 -4.63 1.88
N VAL A 116 1.78 -5.20 2.82
CA VAL A 116 3.20 -5.48 2.67
C VAL A 116 3.50 -6.91 3.10
N TYR A 117 3.93 -7.72 2.16
CA TYR A 117 4.20 -9.15 2.34
C TYR A 117 5.70 -9.42 2.44
N ASN A 118 6.05 -10.29 3.37
CA ASN A 118 7.42 -10.77 3.61
C ASN A 118 8.49 -9.69 3.87
N PRO A 119 8.21 -8.54 4.53
CA PRO A 119 9.28 -7.59 4.84
C PRO A 119 10.23 -8.17 5.91
N SER A 120 11.53 -8.01 5.70
CA SER A 120 12.55 -8.29 6.73
C SER A 120 12.34 -7.39 7.96
N ASP A 121 12.79 -7.79 9.16
CA ASP A 121 12.64 -6.97 10.38
C ASP A 121 13.24 -5.56 10.22
N LYS A 122 14.36 -5.47 9.48
CA LYS A 122 14.98 -4.20 9.13
C LYS A 122 14.09 -3.36 8.21
N ALA A 123 13.49 -3.99 7.19
CA ALA A 123 12.57 -3.31 6.29
C ALA A 123 11.30 -2.82 7.01
N GLN A 124 10.75 -3.64 7.92
CA GLN A 124 9.61 -3.29 8.77
C GLN A 124 9.89 -1.99 9.56
N SER A 125 11.05 -1.87 10.20
CA SER A 125 11.41 -0.66 10.97
C SER A 125 11.45 0.62 10.11
N ILE A 126 11.90 0.52 8.86
CA ILE A 126 11.90 1.65 7.92
C ILE A 126 10.48 1.96 7.46
N MET A 127 9.74 0.92 7.06
CA MET A 127 8.38 1.01 6.55
C MET A 127 7.39 1.56 7.60
N GLU A 128 7.53 1.16 8.86
CA GLU A 128 6.75 1.69 9.98
C GLU A 128 6.95 3.21 10.15
N ARG A 129 8.20 3.66 10.13
CA ARG A 129 8.51 5.11 10.24
C ARG A 129 8.01 5.90 9.04
N ILE A 130 8.05 5.31 7.84
CA ILE A 130 7.50 5.92 6.64
C ILE A 130 5.98 6.03 6.75
N ALA A 131 5.28 4.94 7.12
CA ALA A 131 3.84 4.93 7.32
C ALA A 131 3.43 6.03 8.32
N PHE A 132 4.08 6.09 9.49
CA PHE A 132 3.82 7.12 10.50
C PHE A 132 4.04 8.53 9.97
N SER A 133 5.10 8.77 9.19
CA SER A 133 5.37 10.08 8.60
C SER A 133 4.34 10.54 7.55
N GLU A 134 3.57 9.61 7.00
CA GLU A 134 2.48 9.85 6.04
C GLU A 134 1.09 9.74 6.71
N GLY A 135 1.07 9.71 8.05
CA GLY A 135 -0.15 9.67 8.84
C GLY A 135 -0.92 8.35 8.72
N LEU A 136 -0.19 7.25 8.49
CA LEU A 136 -0.69 5.88 8.56
C LEU A 136 -0.04 5.15 9.75
N PHE A 137 -0.64 4.05 10.15
CA PHE A 137 -0.15 3.16 11.20
C PHE A 137 0.46 1.91 10.59
N TRP A 138 1.36 1.27 11.33
CA TRP A 138 1.93 -0.02 10.96
C TRP A 138 1.37 -1.10 11.87
N ARG A 139 0.74 -2.11 11.29
CA ARG A 139 0.22 -3.25 12.05
C ARG A 139 0.44 -4.55 11.29
N LYS A 140 0.50 -5.66 12.02
CA LYS A 140 0.47 -6.98 11.38
C LYS A 140 -0.97 -7.27 10.95
N ALA A 141 -1.15 -7.89 9.78
CA ALA A 141 -2.47 -8.37 9.38
C ALA A 141 -2.89 -9.51 10.33
N GLU A 142 -4.15 -9.47 10.78
CA GLU A 142 -4.75 -10.58 11.51
C GLU A 142 -5.13 -11.69 10.51
N VAL A 143 -5.05 -12.95 10.95
CA VAL A 143 -5.35 -14.15 10.14
C VAL A 143 -6.77 -14.60 10.41
#